data_AF-A0A529HXE6-F1
#
_entry.id   AF-A0A529HXE6-F1
#
_cell.length_a   1.000
_cell.length_b   1.000
_cell.length_c   1.000
_cell.angle_alpha   90.00
_cell.angle_beta   90.00
_cell.angle_gamma   90.00
#
_symmetry.space_group_name_H-M   'P 1'
#
loop_
_entity.id
_entity.type
_entity.pdbx_description
1 polymer ?
#
loop_
_entity_poly.entity_id
_entity_poly.type
_entity_poly.pdbx_seq_one_letter_code
_entity_poly.pdbx_strand_id
1 'polypeptide(L)'
;LQPAAFIATPILKVVEPVLPGPASVSRMLTALGLFPRKGCYLYGGKWMAGPVFPEGMKVNSLMGLSSNQQFMALPAGADVKPGDCAFLRPTQSEAVLQHFGSIAVFSAGHIVERWPALPMG
;
A
#
# COMPACT_ATOMS: atom_id res chain seq x y z
N LEU A 1 -14.10 -9.85 -15.80
CA LEU A 1 -14.68 -9.17 -14.62
C LEU A 1 -13.65 -8.19 -14.08
N GLN A 2 -14.05 -6.97 -13.72
CA GLN A 2 -13.17 -5.96 -13.12
C GLN A 2 -13.26 -6.02 -11.58
N PRO A 3 -12.17 -5.76 -10.82
CA PRO A 3 -12.23 -5.68 -9.36
C PRO A 3 -13.12 -4.52 -8.90
N ALA A 4 -13.94 -4.74 -7.87
CA ALA A 4 -14.89 -3.74 -7.34
C ALA A 4 -14.61 -3.29 -5.89
N ALA A 5 -13.68 -3.95 -5.20
CA ALA A 5 -13.35 -3.65 -3.80
C ALA A 5 -11.87 -3.32 -3.65
N PHE A 6 -11.58 -2.25 -2.91
CA PHE A 6 -10.24 -1.76 -2.65
C PHE A 6 -10.10 -1.32 -1.20
N ILE A 7 -8.92 -1.54 -0.63
CA ILE A 7 -8.48 -0.88 0.60
C ILE A 7 -7.86 0.45 0.17
N ALA A 8 -8.39 1.55 0.69
CA ALA A 8 -7.76 2.86 0.57
C ALA A 8 -7.00 3.16 1.86
N THR A 9 -5.72 3.50 1.76
CA THR A 9 -4.90 3.89 2.91
C THR A 9 -4.05 5.12 2.56
N PRO A 10 -3.89 6.09 3.48
CA PRO A 10 -3.07 7.24 3.22
C PRO A 10 -1.58 6.84 3.14
N ILE A 11 -0.89 7.47 2.19
CA ILE A 11 0.56 7.53 2.17
C ILE A 11 0.99 8.50 3.28
N LEU A 12 1.67 7.97 4.29
CA LEU A 12 2.17 8.76 5.42
C LEU A 12 3.43 9.53 5.05
N LYS A 13 4.33 8.89 4.29
CA LYS A 13 5.65 9.42 3.97
C LYS A 13 6.11 8.91 2.61
N VAL A 14 6.85 9.74 1.89
CA VAL A 14 7.59 9.36 0.67
C VAL A 14 9.07 9.59 0.95
N VAL A 15 9.91 8.60 0.64
CA VAL A 15 11.31 8.57 1.07
C VAL A 15 12.22 8.03 -0.03
N GLU A 16 13.50 8.38 0.08
CA GLU A 16 14.62 7.62 -0.48
C GLU A 16 15.03 6.59 0.57
N PRO A 17 14.66 5.31 0.42
CA PRO A 17 14.83 4.34 1.48
C PRO A 17 16.31 3.97 1.66
N VAL A 18 16.68 3.62 2.89
CA VAL A 18 17.98 3.07 3.25
C VAL A 18 17.74 1.81 4.07
N LEU A 19 18.44 0.73 3.74
CA LEU A 19 18.39 -0.49 4.54
C LEU A 19 19.04 -0.24 5.90
N PRO A 20 18.56 -0.91 6.97
CA PRO A 20 19.26 -0.95 8.24
C PRO A 20 20.71 -1.44 8.05
N GLY A 21 21.67 -0.69 8.56
CA GLY A 21 23.10 -1.01 8.44
C GLY A 21 23.90 0.06 7.69
N PRO A 22 25.08 -0.29 7.14
CA PRO A 22 25.95 0.67 6.49
C PRO A 22 25.31 1.29 5.24
N ALA A 23 25.31 2.62 5.15
CA ALA A 23 24.70 3.35 4.03
C ALA A 23 25.28 2.98 2.65
N SER A 24 26.55 2.56 2.60
CA SER A 24 27.22 2.11 1.37
C SER A 24 26.54 0.87 0.75
N VAL A 25 26.05 -0.06 1.58
CA VAL A 25 25.35 -1.26 1.10
C VAL A 25 24.06 -0.88 0.40
N SER A 26 23.27 0.02 1.00
CA SER A 26 22.03 0.52 0.40
C SER A 26 22.30 1.18 -0.96
N ARG A 27 23.30 2.07 -1.03
CA ARG A 27 23.68 2.74 -2.29
C ARG A 27 24.08 1.74 -3.38
N MET A 28 24.87 0.73 -3.02
CA MET A 28 25.29 -0.33 -3.96
C MET A 28 24.09 -1.11 -4.50
N LEU A 29 23.20 -1.57 -3.62
CA LEU A 29 22.00 -2.32 -4.03
C LEU A 29 21.07 -1.47 -4.89
N THR A 30 20.93 -0.18 -4.57
CA THR A 30 20.15 0.75 -5.38
C THR A 30 20.78 1.01 -6.75
N ALA A 31 22.11 1.08 -6.84
CA ALA A 31 22.83 1.21 -8.12
C ALA A 31 22.68 -0.04 -9.00
N LEU A 32 22.66 -1.23 -8.38
CA LEU A 32 22.44 -2.52 -9.04
C LEU A 32 20.96 -2.80 -9.37
N GLY A 33 20.03 -1.90 -8.99
CA GLY A 33 18.59 -2.09 -9.21
C GLY A 33 17.92 -3.12 -8.29
N LEU A 34 18.63 -3.60 -7.26
CA LEU A 34 18.15 -4.57 -6.28
C LEU A 34 17.41 -3.91 -5.09
N PHE A 35 17.52 -2.59 -4.95
CA PHE A 35 16.81 -1.81 -3.95
C PHE A 35 16.20 -0.54 -4.59
N PRO A 36 14.96 -0.15 -4.25
CA PRO A 36 14.31 0.97 -4.91
C PRO A 36 14.97 2.30 -4.54
N ARG A 37 14.95 3.25 -5.48
CA ARG A 37 15.38 4.64 -5.24
C ARG A 37 14.32 5.47 -4.51
N LYS A 38 13.05 5.10 -4.66
CA LYS A 38 11.90 5.80 -4.09
C LYS A 38 10.95 4.79 -3.46
N GLY A 39 10.40 5.14 -2.31
CA GLY A 39 9.38 4.34 -1.65
C GLY A 39 8.45 5.21 -0.81
N CYS A 40 7.43 4.57 -0.25
CA CYS A 40 6.51 5.22 0.66
C CYS A 40 6.14 4.31 1.84
N TYR A 41 5.63 4.91 2.90
CA TYR A 41 5.04 4.21 4.03
C TYR A 41 3.53 4.43 4.04
N LEU A 42 2.78 3.34 4.08
CA LEU A 42 1.33 3.36 4.21
C LEU A 42 0.93 3.38 5.69
N TYR A 43 -0.26 3.88 6.00
CA TYR A 43 -0.88 3.62 7.30
C TYR A 43 -1.45 2.20 7.34
N GLY A 44 -1.05 1.42 8.33
CA GLY A 44 -1.35 -0.01 8.39
C GLY A 44 -0.47 -0.83 7.44
N GLY A 45 -0.93 -2.04 7.13
CA GLY A 45 -0.19 -2.97 6.29
C GLY A 45 -0.45 -4.43 6.62
N LYS A 46 0.34 -5.33 6.01
CA LYS A 46 0.23 -6.80 6.17
C LYS A 46 -1.21 -7.33 5.95
N TRP A 47 -2.02 -6.64 5.15
CA TRP A 47 -3.32 -7.13 4.74
C TRP A 47 -3.16 -8.23 3.69
N MET A 48 -4.16 -9.11 3.58
CA MET A 48 -4.28 -10.04 2.45
C MET A 48 -4.73 -9.25 1.21
N ALA A 49 -3.84 -8.41 0.68
CA ALA A 49 -4.11 -7.51 -0.44
C ALA A 49 -2.85 -7.24 -1.27
N GLY A 50 -3.04 -7.02 -2.56
CA GLY A 50 -1.98 -6.62 -3.50
C GLY A 50 -2.06 -5.13 -3.87
N PRO A 51 -0.94 -4.46 -4.17
CA PRO A 51 -0.94 -3.06 -4.57
C PRO A 51 -1.60 -2.84 -5.95
N VAL A 52 -2.34 -1.74 -6.08
CA VAL A 52 -3.00 -1.32 -7.32
C VAL A 52 -2.56 0.09 -7.71
N PHE A 53 -2.61 1.02 -6.77
CA PHE A 53 -2.24 2.42 -6.99
C PHE A 53 -1.35 2.91 -5.83
N PRO A 54 -0.27 3.66 -6.10
CA PRO A 54 0.22 4.10 -7.41
C PRO A 54 0.62 2.94 -8.32
N GLU A 55 0.48 3.12 -9.64
CA GLU A 55 0.83 2.08 -10.61
C GLU A 55 2.31 1.69 -10.44
N GLY A 56 2.58 0.38 -10.45
CA GLY A 56 3.94 -0.15 -10.25
C GLY A 56 4.43 -0.15 -8.79
N MET A 57 3.62 0.30 -7.83
CA MET A 57 3.92 0.15 -6.39
C MET A 57 4.02 -1.34 -6.02
N LYS A 58 5.02 -1.71 -5.22
CA LYS A 58 5.27 -3.12 -4.84
C LYS A 58 5.70 -3.25 -3.38
N VAL A 59 5.34 -4.36 -2.74
CA VAL A 59 5.94 -4.74 -1.46
C VAL A 59 7.42 -5.00 -1.67
N ASN A 60 8.27 -4.54 -0.75
CA ASN A 60 9.71 -4.80 -0.80
C ASN A 60 10.09 -5.87 0.21
N SER A 61 10.59 -7.01 -0.27
CA SER A 61 10.96 -8.15 0.58
C SER A 61 12.12 -7.85 1.54
N LEU A 62 13.04 -6.97 1.16
CA LEU A 62 14.18 -6.58 2.01
C LEU A 62 13.75 -5.70 3.19
N MET A 63 12.67 -4.92 3.03
CA MET A 63 12.08 -4.13 4.12
C MET A 63 11.06 -4.91 4.95
N GLY A 64 10.60 -6.06 4.45
CA GLY A 64 9.66 -6.95 5.15
C GLY A 64 8.21 -6.45 5.19
N LEU A 65 7.39 -7.15 5.97
CA LEU A 65 5.98 -6.83 6.19
C LEU A 65 5.77 -6.19 7.57
N SER A 66 4.86 -5.23 7.64
CA SER A 66 4.52 -4.51 8.87
C SER A 66 3.02 -4.29 8.94
N SER A 67 2.41 -4.55 10.10
CA SER A 67 0.98 -4.30 10.34
C SER A 67 0.69 -2.84 10.69
N ASN A 68 1.69 -2.09 11.17
CA ASN A 68 1.53 -0.69 11.59
C ASN A 68 1.82 0.29 10.46
N GLN A 69 2.95 0.12 9.78
CA GLN A 69 3.36 0.96 8.65
C GLN A 69 4.12 0.12 7.63
N GLN A 70 3.45 -0.22 6.53
CA GLN A 70 4.05 -0.99 5.45
C GLN A 70 4.88 -0.10 4.53
N PHE A 71 6.15 -0.45 4.37
CA PHE A 71 6.97 0.12 3.31
C PHE A 71 6.57 -0.48 1.95
N MET A 72 6.46 0.39 0.94
CA MET A 72 6.22 0.03 -0.45
C MET A 72 7.29 0.66 -1.34
N ALA A 73 7.88 -0.14 -2.21
CA ALA A 73 8.72 0.35 -3.30
C ALA A 73 7.85 1.08 -4.34
N LEU A 74 8.33 2.22 -4.81
CA LEU A 74 7.68 3.00 -5.87
C LEU A 74 8.54 3.01 -7.13
N PRO A 75 7.93 3.08 -8.32
CA PRO A 75 8.69 3.37 -9.54
C PRO A 75 9.29 4.79 -9.47
N ALA A 76 10.39 5.00 -10.17
CA ALA A 76 11.12 6.29 -10.13
C ALA A 76 10.24 7.49 -10.55
N GLY A 77 9.33 7.27 -11.50
CA GLY A 77 8.40 8.28 -12.00
C GLY A 77 7.09 8.43 -11.21
N ALA A 78 6.89 7.71 -10.09
CA ALA A 78 5.68 7.86 -9.29
C ALA A 78 5.59 9.28 -8.72
N ASP A 79 4.54 10.02 -9.06
CA ASP A 79 4.26 11.33 -8.49
C ASP A 79 3.18 11.21 -7.40
N VAL A 80 3.63 10.99 -6.17
CA VAL A 80 2.79 10.93 -4.97
C VAL A 80 3.44 11.70 -3.84
N LYS A 81 2.60 12.24 -2.96
CA LYS A 81 2.97 13.01 -1.77
C LYS A 81 2.30 12.46 -0.52
N PRO A 82 2.82 12.78 0.68
CA PRO A 82 2.11 12.50 1.93
C PRO A 82 0.67 13.04 1.89
N GLY A 83 -0.28 12.22 2.35
CA GLY A 83 -1.72 12.52 2.32
C GLY A 83 -2.45 11.97 1.09
N ASP A 84 -1.76 11.61 0.02
CA ASP A 84 -2.38 10.92 -1.12
C ASP A 84 -2.83 9.51 -0.71
N CYS A 85 -3.83 8.96 -1.40
CA CYS A 85 -4.29 7.59 -1.17
C CYS A 85 -3.49 6.58 -2.00
N ALA A 86 -3.06 5.51 -1.34
CA ALA A 86 -2.70 4.26 -1.97
C ALA A 86 -3.91 3.31 -1.98
N PHE A 87 -4.04 2.53 -3.05
CA PHE A 87 -5.10 1.53 -3.18
C PHE A 87 -4.53 0.14 -3.30
N LEU A 88 -5.11 -0.78 -2.54
CA LEU A 88 -4.77 -2.20 -2.55
C LEU A 88 -6.01 -3.02 -2.87
N ARG A 89 -5.86 -4.09 -3.63
CA ARG A 89 -6.92 -5.05 -3.95
C ARG A 89 -6.86 -6.22 -2.96
N PRO A 90 -7.91 -6.48 -2.17
CA PRO A 90 -8.00 -7.68 -1.35
C PRO A 90 -7.81 -8.95 -2.19
N THR A 91 -7.00 -9.88 -1.70
CA THR A 91 -6.85 -11.23 -2.26
C THR A 91 -7.76 -12.25 -1.60
N GLN A 92 -8.24 -11.96 -0.38
CA GLN A 92 -9.28 -12.71 0.32
C GLN A 92 -10.31 -11.75 0.92
N SER A 93 -11.52 -11.73 0.35
CA SER A 93 -12.53 -10.72 0.73
C SER A 93 -13.02 -10.87 2.17
N GLU A 94 -13.36 -12.07 2.62
CA GLU A 94 -13.86 -12.30 3.99
C GLU A 94 -12.81 -11.96 5.04
N ALA A 95 -11.60 -12.47 4.86
CA ALA A 95 -10.48 -12.25 5.77
C ALA A 95 -9.96 -10.80 5.78
N VAL A 96 -10.44 -9.92 4.90
CA VAL A 96 -10.05 -8.50 4.87
C VAL A 96 -11.22 -7.65 5.32
N LEU A 97 -12.38 -7.77 4.67
CA LEU A 97 -13.52 -6.88 4.89
C LEU A 97 -14.05 -6.93 6.33
N GLN A 98 -13.96 -8.09 7.01
CA GLN A 98 -14.36 -8.21 8.43
C GLN A 98 -13.49 -7.39 9.39
N HIS A 99 -12.27 -7.02 9.01
CA HIS A 99 -11.40 -6.16 9.83
C HIS A 99 -11.63 -4.67 9.63
N PHE A 100 -12.50 -4.28 8.69
CA PHE A 100 -12.87 -2.90 8.44
C PHE A 100 -14.27 -2.60 8.98
N GLY A 101 -14.57 -1.30 9.12
CA GLY A 101 -15.94 -0.84 9.35
C GLY A 101 -16.80 -0.94 8.08
N SER A 102 -17.80 -0.07 7.97
CA SER A 102 -18.67 -0.05 6.79
C SER A 102 -17.90 0.14 5.48
N ILE A 103 -18.32 -0.59 4.44
CA ILE A 103 -17.82 -0.45 3.07
C ILE A 103 -18.41 0.84 2.49
N ALA A 104 -17.56 1.76 2.05
CA ALA A 104 -17.98 2.97 1.34
C ALA A 104 -18.20 2.67 -0.14
N VAL A 105 -19.42 2.84 -0.64
CA VAL A 105 -19.75 2.68 -2.06
C VAL A 105 -19.40 3.95 -2.80
N PHE A 106 -18.47 3.88 -3.75
CA PHE A 106 -18.00 5.02 -4.53
C PHE A 106 -18.59 4.98 -5.94
N SER A 107 -19.27 6.07 -6.32
CA SER A 107 -19.84 6.24 -7.66
C SER A 107 -19.77 7.71 -8.07
N ALA A 108 -19.52 7.97 -9.36
CA ALA A 108 -19.49 9.32 -9.93
C ALA A 108 -18.69 10.34 -9.08
N GLY A 109 -17.53 9.95 -8.55
CA GLY A 109 -16.64 10.84 -7.82
C GLY A 109 -16.97 11.05 -6.34
N HIS A 110 -17.98 10.38 -5.79
CA HIS A 110 -18.38 10.56 -4.39
C HIS A 110 -18.82 9.24 -3.73
N ILE A 111 -18.85 9.25 -2.40
CA ILE A 111 -19.40 8.14 -1.62
C ILE A 111 -20.93 8.30 -1.60
N VAL A 112 -21.65 7.36 -2.19
CA VAL A 112 -23.12 7.37 -2.28
C VAL A 112 -23.79 6.62 -1.14
N GLU A 113 -23.16 5.56 -0.64
CA GLU A 113 -23.72 4.68 0.37
C GLU A 113 -22.64 4.12 1.29
N ARG A 114 -23.08 3.56 2.43
CA ARG A 114 -22.23 2.79 3.34
C ARG A 114 -22.92 1.46 3.65
N TRP A 115 -22.30 0.36 3.24
CA TRP A 115 -22.80 -0.98 3.54
C TRP A 115 -22.13 -1.53 4.79
N PRO A 116 -22.83 -2.26 5.67
CA PRO A 116 -22.17 -2.97 6.75
C PRO A 116 -21.15 -3.96 6.17
N ALA A 117 -19.97 -4.04 6.77
CA ALA A 117 -19.09 -5.19 6.55
C ALA A 117 -19.75 -6.45 7.14
N LEU A 118 -19.38 -7.62 6.62
CA LEU A 118 -19.87 -8.89 7.16
C LEU A 118 -19.66 -8.92 8.68
N PRO A 119 -20.65 -9.36 9.47
CA PRO A 119 -20.49 -9.45 10.92
C PRO A 119 -19.28 -10.32 11.25
N MET A 120 -18.52 -9.92 12.28
CA MET A 120 -17.53 -10.82 12.86
C MET A 120 -18.28 -11.97 13.53
N GLY A 121 -17.90 -13.20 13.18
CA GLY A 121 -18.41 -14.42 13.80
C GLY A 121 -17.94 -14.60 15.23
#